data_AF-A0A418V701-F1
#
_entry.id   AF-A0A418V701-F1
#
_cell.length_a   1.000
_cell.length_b   1.000
_cell.length_c   1.000
_cell.angle_alpha   90.00
_cell.angle_beta   90.00
_cell.angle_gamma   90.00
#
_symmetry.space_group_name_H-M   'P 1'
#
loop_
_entity.id
_entity.type
_entity.pdbx_description
1 polymer ?
#
loop_
_entity_poly.entity_id
_entity_poly.type
_entity_poly.pdbx_seq_one_letter_code
_entity_poly.pdbx_strand_id
1 'polypeptide(L)'
;MKKFLMIPALLLASSAYAAPKISAQSIIVNPTQPDLSVQVRVNKDSTGNAAPNYAVGENITISTSVNRDAYVYLFNVDSTGEVTQILPNRLQGGGNFVKANTTAVFPAAGSGFTFTVDGQSGLNKVLALASLTQLNLDQISSFKNAQDQFATVKAKGQDGLAQALSIVVSPVQQNSWVSDTAFFNVVAAAPVRTGNLFVGTNVTGSTVILNGRTLGVANTTYTGIAPGSYPVRVKAPGFADYTTTVRILENGTTNLNVDFAVRATAPAPVRPAPVTNANNYSVVIRSSVAGARVFVDGVEAGAVQNGGITLNVGRGSHEIVMIAPGYRTFLNTYNITQNGQITINPTR
;
A
#
# COMPACT_ATOMS: atom_id res chain seq x y z
N MET A 1 39.58 29.48 -54.08
CA MET A 1 39.50 29.11 -52.64
C MET A 1 39.75 30.39 -51.86
N LYS A 2 38.93 30.96 -50.96
CA LYS A 2 37.69 30.59 -50.25
C LYS A 2 36.85 31.87 -50.14
N LYS A 3 35.54 31.78 -50.36
CA LYS A 3 34.57 32.87 -50.14
C LYS A 3 34.29 32.94 -48.63
N PHE A 4 34.58 34.06 -47.98
CA PHE A 4 34.13 34.30 -46.61
C PHE A 4 32.70 34.84 -46.66
N LEU A 5 31.76 34.04 -46.16
CA LEU A 5 30.36 34.39 -45.98
C LEU A 5 30.24 35.33 -44.77
N MET A 6 29.69 36.53 -44.98
CA MET A 6 29.13 37.35 -43.91
C MET A 6 27.79 36.72 -43.47
N ILE A 7 27.66 36.43 -42.18
CA ILE A 7 26.40 36.04 -41.55
C ILE A 7 25.82 37.29 -40.86
N PRO A 8 24.63 37.78 -41.21
CA PRO A 8 24.00 38.86 -40.46
C PRO A 8 23.40 38.30 -39.17
N ALA A 9 23.77 38.89 -38.04
CA ALA A 9 23.18 38.63 -36.74
C ALA A 9 21.74 39.15 -36.71
N LEU A 10 20.75 38.26 -36.82
CA LEU A 10 19.36 38.58 -36.52
C LEU A 10 19.21 38.79 -35.00
N LEU A 11 19.04 40.04 -34.60
CA LEU A 11 18.51 40.42 -33.30
C LEU A 11 17.05 39.92 -33.22
N LEU A 12 16.85 38.77 -32.59
CA LEU A 12 15.55 38.29 -32.15
C LEU A 12 15.08 39.18 -31.00
N ALA A 13 14.31 40.23 -31.33
CA ALA A 13 13.50 40.95 -30.37
C ALA A 13 12.43 40.00 -29.83
N SER A 14 12.70 39.40 -28.67
CA SER A 14 11.70 38.67 -27.89
C SER A 14 10.65 39.68 -27.41
N SER A 15 9.54 39.79 -28.13
CA SER A 15 8.32 40.38 -27.60
C SER A 15 7.84 39.49 -26.45
N ALA A 16 8.17 39.90 -25.23
CA ALA A 16 7.51 39.39 -24.05
C ALA A 16 6.03 39.81 -24.15
N TYR A 17 5.18 38.90 -24.62
CA TYR A 17 3.74 39.04 -24.48
C TYR A 17 3.43 38.98 -22.99
N ALA A 18 3.34 40.15 -22.36
CA ALA A 18 2.71 40.27 -21.06
C ALA A 18 1.27 39.78 -21.21
N ALA A 19 0.96 38.63 -20.60
CA ALA A 19 -0.40 38.14 -20.54
C ALA A 19 -1.29 39.26 -19.96
N PRO A 20 -2.49 39.51 -20.53
CA PRO A 20 -3.39 40.52 -20.01
C PRO A 20 -3.69 40.19 -18.55
N LYS A 21 -3.28 41.11 -17.66
CA LYS A 21 -3.55 41.05 -16.24
C LYS A 21 -5.06 41.18 -16.05
N ILE A 22 -5.76 40.05 -15.93
CA ILE A 22 -7.18 40.01 -15.57
C ILE A 22 -7.28 40.42 -14.10
N SER A 23 -7.18 41.73 -13.85
CA SER A 23 -7.48 42.33 -12.55
C SER A 23 -8.97 42.68 -12.53
N ALA A 24 -9.64 42.48 -11.39
CA ALA A 24 -11.04 42.85 -11.18
C ALA A 24 -11.30 44.38 -11.18
N GLN A 25 -10.35 45.18 -11.67
CA GLN A 25 -10.47 46.63 -11.79
C GLN A 25 -11.51 47.06 -12.84
N SER A 26 -12.13 46.13 -13.56
CA SER A 26 -13.17 46.44 -14.57
C SER A 26 -14.62 46.43 -14.07
N ILE A 27 -14.91 46.31 -12.76
CA ILE A 27 -16.32 46.26 -12.28
C ILE A 27 -16.76 47.53 -11.56
N ILE A 28 -15.86 48.33 -10.97
CA ILE A 28 -16.21 49.65 -10.42
C ILE A 28 -15.06 50.61 -10.71
N VAL A 29 -15.30 51.58 -11.60
CA VAL A 29 -14.39 52.70 -11.85
C VAL A 29 -14.30 53.52 -10.55
N ASN A 30 -13.16 53.47 -9.87
CA ASN A 30 -12.84 54.40 -8.80
C ASN A 30 -11.99 55.55 -9.39
N PRO A 31 -12.48 56.82 -9.45
CA PRO A 31 -11.77 57.93 -10.06
C PRO A 31 -10.51 58.37 -9.29
N THR A 32 -10.32 57.91 -8.05
CA THR A 32 -9.09 58.07 -7.28
C THR A 32 -8.74 56.74 -6.66
N GLN A 33 -7.64 56.11 -7.09
CA GLN A 33 -7.17 54.87 -6.48
C GLN A 33 -6.96 55.11 -4.98
N PRO A 34 -7.67 54.39 -4.09
CA PRO A 34 -7.52 54.58 -2.67
C PRO A 34 -6.10 54.20 -2.26
N ASP A 35 -5.53 54.90 -1.28
CA ASP A 35 -4.23 54.53 -0.69
C ASP A 35 -4.27 53.15 -0.01
N LEU A 36 -5.44 52.54 0.16
CA LEU A 36 -5.60 51.17 0.63
C LEU A 36 -5.32 50.20 -0.53
N SER A 37 -4.63 49.10 -0.26
CA SER A 37 -4.50 47.97 -1.17
C SER A 37 -4.67 46.67 -0.41
N VAL A 38 -5.28 45.69 -1.05
CA VAL A 38 -5.41 44.32 -0.56
C VAL A 38 -4.86 43.36 -1.60
N GLN A 39 -4.24 42.29 -1.14
CA GLN A 39 -3.80 41.19 -2.00
C GLN A 39 -4.27 39.89 -1.38
N VAL A 40 -4.89 39.02 -2.17
CA VAL A 40 -5.31 37.69 -1.76
C VAL A 40 -4.60 36.62 -2.59
N ARG A 41 -4.20 35.53 -1.93
CA ARG A 41 -3.53 34.39 -2.58
C ARG A 41 -4.01 33.09 -1.97
N VAL A 42 -3.88 32.02 -2.75
CA VAL A 42 -4.07 30.65 -2.28
C VAL A 42 -2.70 29.95 -2.20
N ASN A 43 -2.55 28.94 -1.35
CA ASN A 43 -1.26 28.33 -1.06
C ASN A 43 -0.51 27.74 -2.26
N LYS A 44 -1.21 27.29 -3.31
CA LYS A 44 -0.60 26.81 -4.56
C LYS A 44 -0.30 27.91 -5.59
N ASP A 45 -0.59 29.18 -5.28
CA ASP A 45 -0.27 30.32 -6.13
C ASP A 45 0.43 31.42 -5.32
N SER A 46 1.76 31.43 -5.40
CA SER A 46 2.58 32.47 -4.78
C SER A 46 2.44 33.84 -5.47
N THR A 47 1.93 33.89 -6.70
CA THR A 47 1.83 35.13 -7.49
C THR A 47 0.51 35.87 -7.28
N GLY A 48 -0.56 35.14 -6.98
CA GLY A 48 -1.94 35.64 -6.94
C GLY A 48 -2.58 35.82 -8.32
N ASN A 49 -1.91 35.42 -9.40
CA ASN A 49 -2.38 35.62 -10.78
C ASN A 49 -2.65 34.30 -11.52
N ALA A 50 -2.48 33.15 -10.86
CA ALA A 50 -2.73 31.84 -11.46
C ALA A 50 -4.06 31.25 -10.98
N ALA A 51 -4.49 30.17 -11.63
CA ALA A 51 -5.62 29.35 -11.21
C ALA A 51 -5.15 27.91 -10.96
N PRO A 52 -4.48 27.62 -9.83
CA PRO A 52 -3.99 26.29 -9.51
C PRO A 52 -5.14 25.29 -9.29
N ASN A 53 -4.86 24.00 -9.52
CA ASN A 53 -5.82 22.93 -9.33
C ASN A 53 -5.78 22.38 -7.90
N TYR A 54 -6.95 22.19 -7.29
CA TYR A 54 -7.15 21.50 -6.02
C TYR A 54 -8.12 20.34 -6.19
N ALA A 55 -7.77 19.19 -5.64
CA ALA A 55 -8.68 18.05 -5.59
C ALA A 55 -9.80 18.30 -4.55
N VAL A 56 -11.00 17.78 -4.80
CA VAL A 56 -12.05 17.74 -3.76
C VAL A 56 -11.51 17.03 -2.51
N GLY A 57 -11.69 17.63 -1.34
CA GLY A 57 -11.15 17.19 -0.05
C GLY A 57 -9.70 17.63 0.24
N GLU A 58 -9.02 18.29 -0.70
CA GLU A 58 -7.68 18.81 -0.49
C GLU A 58 -7.69 20.06 0.40
N ASN A 59 -6.71 20.19 1.29
CA ASN A 59 -6.55 21.38 2.13
C ASN A 59 -6.15 22.60 1.29
N ILE A 60 -6.83 23.72 1.52
CA ILE A 60 -6.51 25.02 0.93
C ILE A 60 -6.29 26.05 2.04
N THR A 61 -5.29 26.90 1.84
CA THR A 61 -4.99 28.01 2.73
C THR A 61 -5.03 29.29 1.93
N ILE A 62 -5.70 30.30 2.47
CA ILE A 62 -5.87 31.61 1.87
C ILE A 62 -5.06 32.61 2.69
N SER A 63 -4.24 33.40 2.01
CA SER A 63 -3.45 34.46 2.64
C SER A 63 -3.88 35.82 2.08
N THR A 64 -4.03 36.80 2.97
CA THR A 64 -4.42 38.16 2.60
C THR A 64 -3.53 39.17 3.29
N SER A 65 -3.02 40.14 2.53
CA SER A 65 -2.20 41.24 3.04
C SER A 65 -2.78 42.59 2.65
N VAL A 66 -2.70 43.55 3.57
CA VAL A 66 -3.15 44.94 3.36
C VAL A 66 -2.00 45.91 3.62
N ASN A 67 -1.93 47.04 2.93
CA ASN A 67 -0.90 48.05 3.16
C ASN A 67 -1.23 49.04 4.31
N ARG A 68 -2.47 49.04 4.78
CA ARG A 68 -2.98 49.86 5.89
C ARG A 68 -3.85 49.00 6.81
N ASP A 69 -4.00 49.42 8.06
CA ASP A 69 -4.92 48.79 9.01
C ASP A 69 -6.34 48.77 8.42
N ALA A 70 -6.92 47.57 8.29
CA ALA A 70 -8.20 47.39 7.62
C ALA A 70 -8.92 46.12 8.10
N TYR A 71 -10.24 46.12 7.94
CA TYR A 71 -11.10 44.95 8.08
C TYR A 71 -11.15 44.20 6.74
N VAL A 72 -10.84 42.90 6.76
CA VAL A 72 -10.75 42.03 5.58
C VAL A 72 -11.86 40.98 5.61
N TYR A 73 -12.66 40.95 4.56
CA TYR A 73 -13.74 40.00 4.36
C TYR A 73 -13.37 39.06 3.22
N LEU A 74 -13.52 37.75 3.43
CA LEU A 74 -13.21 36.75 2.41
C LEU A 74 -14.48 36.00 2.01
N PHE A 75 -14.70 35.87 0.71
CA PHE A 75 -15.82 35.14 0.14
C PHE A 75 -15.32 34.14 -0.88
N ASN A 76 -15.79 32.89 -0.80
CA ASN A 76 -15.69 31.93 -1.89
C ASN A 76 -16.86 32.13 -2.85
N VAL A 77 -16.60 32.12 -4.14
CA VAL A 77 -17.61 31.97 -5.19
C VAL A 77 -17.28 30.68 -5.93
N ASP A 78 -18.14 29.69 -5.80
CA ASP A 78 -17.91 28.38 -6.41
C ASP A 78 -18.25 28.37 -7.92
N SER A 79 -18.02 27.22 -8.56
CA SER A 79 -18.32 27.02 -9.99
C SER A 79 -19.81 27.05 -10.31
N THR A 80 -20.68 26.88 -9.31
CA THR A 80 -22.15 26.95 -9.44
C THR A 80 -22.71 28.36 -9.20
N GLY A 81 -21.87 29.27 -8.70
CA GLY A 81 -22.23 30.62 -8.29
C GLY A 81 -22.78 30.71 -6.87
N GLU A 82 -22.67 29.67 -6.05
CA GLU A 82 -22.90 29.77 -4.61
C GLU A 82 -21.77 30.59 -3.97
N VAL A 83 -22.16 31.46 -3.04
CA VAL A 83 -21.25 32.37 -2.36
C VAL A 83 -21.21 32.06 -0.87
N THR A 84 -20.02 31.71 -0.38
CA THR A 84 -19.77 31.37 1.02
C THR A 84 -18.84 32.39 1.66
N GLN A 85 -19.24 32.98 2.77
CA GLN A 85 -18.39 33.87 3.54
C GLN A 85 -17.41 33.04 4.37
N ILE A 86 -16.13 33.11 3.99
CA ILE A 86 -15.02 32.47 4.66
C ILE A 86 -14.60 33.28 5.89
N LEU A 87 -14.56 34.62 5.78
CA LEU A 87 -14.22 35.53 6.88
C LEU A 87 -15.15 36.76 6.89
N PRO A 88 -15.63 37.20 8.08
CA PRO A 88 -15.53 36.51 9.38
C PRO A 88 -16.35 35.21 9.41
N ASN A 89 -15.97 34.27 10.29
CA ASN A 89 -16.68 33.01 10.53
C ASN A 89 -16.78 32.71 12.04
N ARG A 90 -17.47 31.63 12.42
CA ARG A 90 -17.62 31.22 13.83
C ARG A 90 -16.49 30.31 14.35
N LEU A 91 -15.54 29.92 13.49
CA LEU A 91 -14.47 28.97 13.81
C LEU A 91 -13.23 29.63 14.41
N GLN A 92 -13.00 30.90 14.09
CA GLN A 92 -11.84 31.65 14.57
C GLN A 92 -12.28 32.74 15.57
N GLY A 93 -11.68 32.76 16.75
CA GLY A 93 -11.87 33.84 17.74
C GLY A 93 -11.14 35.15 17.40
N GLY A 94 -10.30 35.14 16.37
CA GLY A 94 -9.64 36.32 15.82
C GLY A 94 -10.56 36.98 14.79
N GLY A 95 -10.94 38.23 15.05
CA GLY A 95 -11.79 38.99 14.14
C GLY A 95 -11.16 39.21 12.76
N ASN A 96 -11.90 39.90 11.90
CA ASN A 96 -11.51 40.17 10.53
C ASN A 96 -10.55 41.37 10.37
N PHE A 97 -9.94 41.87 11.44
CA PHE A 97 -9.03 43.02 11.40
C PHE A 97 -7.59 42.60 11.11
N VAL A 98 -6.97 43.23 10.12
CA VAL A 98 -5.60 42.97 9.67
C VAL A 98 -4.77 44.25 9.74
N LYS A 99 -3.58 44.16 10.35
CA LYS A 99 -2.67 45.31 10.47
C LYS A 99 -1.96 45.61 9.16
N ALA A 100 -1.62 46.88 8.96
CA ALA A 100 -0.83 47.37 7.86
C ALA A 100 0.45 46.55 7.67
N ASN A 101 0.71 46.15 6.43
CA ASN A 101 1.88 45.40 5.99
C ASN A 101 2.06 44.03 6.68
N THR A 102 0.95 43.44 7.15
CA THR A 102 0.92 42.07 7.68
C THR A 102 0.09 41.16 6.78
N THR A 103 0.42 39.87 6.78
CA THR A 103 -0.32 38.85 6.06
C THR A 103 -1.13 38.02 7.04
N ALA A 104 -2.44 38.11 6.96
CA ALA A 104 -3.35 37.20 7.63
C ALA A 104 -3.47 35.90 6.82
N VAL A 105 -3.51 34.76 7.51
CA VAL A 105 -3.58 33.44 6.88
C VAL A 105 -4.77 32.68 7.46
N PHE A 106 -5.56 32.07 6.59
CA PHE A 106 -6.76 31.32 6.91
C PHE A 106 -6.73 29.90 6.31
N PRO A 107 -6.97 28.84 7.09
CA PRO A 107 -7.01 28.84 8.56
C PRO A 107 -5.67 29.29 9.17
N ALA A 108 -5.71 29.87 10.36
CA ALA A 108 -4.50 30.30 11.06
C ALA A 108 -3.64 29.09 11.45
N ALA A 109 -2.31 29.24 11.45
CA ALA A 109 -1.42 28.17 11.88
C ALA A 109 -1.74 27.73 13.32
N GLY A 110 -1.99 26.44 13.53
CA GLY A 110 -2.38 25.88 14.82
C GLY A 110 -3.88 26.00 15.16
N SER A 111 -4.73 26.46 14.22
CA SER A 111 -6.18 26.32 14.38
C SER A 111 -6.58 24.85 14.48
N GLY A 112 -7.52 24.52 15.37
CA GLY A 112 -8.03 23.15 15.55
C GLY A 112 -8.91 22.63 14.40
N PHE A 113 -8.86 23.29 13.23
CA PHE A 113 -9.62 22.92 12.04
C PHE A 113 -8.80 23.16 10.77
N THR A 114 -9.13 22.42 9.71
CA THR A 114 -8.61 22.59 8.35
C THR A 114 -9.73 23.07 7.43
N PHE A 115 -9.37 23.84 6.41
CA PHE A 115 -10.30 24.24 5.36
C PHE A 115 -9.99 23.44 4.10
N THR A 116 -10.94 22.62 3.68
CA THR A 116 -10.81 21.73 2.52
C THR A 116 -11.67 22.24 1.37
N VAL A 117 -11.19 22.03 0.16
CA VAL A 117 -11.96 22.32 -1.06
C VAL A 117 -13.11 21.34 -1.20
N ASP A 118 -14.32 21.84 -1.38
CA ASP A 118 -15.53 21.07 -1.63
C ASP A 118 -16.23 21.53 -2.92
N GLY A 119 -17.46 21.06 -3.14
CA GLY A 119 -18.27 21.45 -4.29
C GLY A 119 -17.94 20.72 -5.59
N GLN A 120 -18.54 21.20 -6.69
CA GLN A 120 -18.40 20.61 -8.01
C GLN A 120 -17.13 21.09 -8.71
N SER A 121 -16.59 20.23 -9.58
CA SER A 121 -15.41 20.57 -10.39
C SER A 121 -15.67 21.81 -11.26
N GLY A 122 -14.74 22.76 -11.23
CA GLY A 122 -14.82 23.99 -12.01
C GLY A 122 -14.01 25.13 -11.42
N LEU A 123 -14.01 26.27 -12.11
CA LEU A 123 -13.32 27.48 -11.67
C LEU A 123 -14.03 28.10 -10.48
N ASN A 124 -13.28 28.29 -9.40
CA ASN A 124 -13.70 28.93 -8.16
C ASN A 124 -12.88 30.20 -7.94
N LYS A 125 -13.40 31.11 -7.12
CA LYS A 125 -12.79 32.41 -6.85
C LYS A 125 -12.85 32.73 -5.37
N VAL A 126 -11.77 33.26 -4.83
CA VAL A 126 -11.75 33.88 -3.51
C VAL A 126 -11.70 35.39 -3.69
N LEU A 127 -12.77 36.07 -3.30
CA LEU A 127 -12.82 37.54 -3.26
C LEU A 127 -12.39 38.01 -1.86
N ALA A 128 -11.37 38.86 -1.82
CA ALA A 128 -11.02 39.63 -0.64
C ALA A 128 -11.55 41.06 -0.78
N LEU A 129 -12.26 41.53 0.23
CA LEU A 129 -12.72 42.90 0.37
C LEU A 129 -12.07 43.49 1.62
N ALA A 130 -11.28 44.55 1.47
CA ALA A 130 -10.71 45.30 2.58
C ALA A 130 -11.45 46.63 2.75
N SER A 131 -11.73 47.04 3.98
CA SER A 131 -12.29 48.35 4.31
C SER A 131 -11.63 48.97 5.54
N LEU A 132 -11.43 50.28 5.53
CA LEU A 132 -10.90 51.05 6.67
C LEU A 132 -11.90 51.10 7.84
N THR A 133 -13.20 50.92 7.58
CA THR A 133 -14.25 50.85 8.59
C THR A 133 -14.89 49.48 8.59
N GLN A 134 -15.43 49.07 9.73
CA GLN A 134 -16.13 47.79 9.82
C GLN A 134 -17.43 47.86 9.00
N LEU A 135 -17.58 46.93 8.05
CA LEU A 135 -18.79 46.73 7.27
C LEU A 135 -19.78 45.86 8.04
N ASN A 136 -21.06 46.20 7.94
CA ASN A 136 -22.15 45.35 8.43
C ASN A 136 -22.60 44.40 7.31
N LEU A 137 -22.37 43.10 7.50
CA LEU A 137 -22.72 42.08 6.50
C LEU A 137 -24.07 41.40 6.75
N ASP A 138 -24.80 41.76 7.82
CA ASP A 138 -26.03 41.09 8.24
C ASP A 138 -27.14 41.14 7.18
N GLN A 139 -27.06 42.14 6.28
CA GLN A 139 -28.00 42.30 5.18
C GLN A 139 -27.70 41.39 3.98
N ILE A 140 -26.46 40.91 3.84
CA ILE A 140 -25.99 40.16 2.66
C ILE A 140 -25.69 38.70 2.95
N SER A 141 -25.21 38.39 4.16
CA SER A 141 -24.86 37.03 4.57
C SER A 141 -25.69 36.62 5.78
N SER A 142 -26.09 35.35 5.80
CA SER A 142 -26.81 34.76 6.92
C SER A 142 -26.28 33.36 7.18
N PHE A 143 -26.08 33.04 8.45
CA PHE A 143 -25.92 31.65 8.89
C PHE A 143 -27.30 31.00 8.80
N LYS A 144 -27.44 29.90 8.05
CA LYS A 144 -28.74 29.24 7.89
C LYS A 144 -29.17 28.59 9.22
N ASN A 145 -28.20 28.08 9.99
CA ASN A 145 -28.41 27.44 11.30
C ASN A 145 -27.44 27.94 12.38
N ALA A 146 -27.76 27.62 13.64
CA ALA A 146 -26.87 27.87 14.78
C ALA A 146 -25.58 27.02 14.73
N GLN A 147 -25.64 25.85 14.07
CA GLN A 147 -24.49 24.95 13.87
C GLN A 147 -23.59 25.33 12.69
N ASP A 148 -24.01 26.26 11.82
CA ASP A 148 -23.23 26.62 10.63
C ASP A 148 -21.95 27.35 11.02
N GLN A 149 -20.85 26.94 10.39
CA GLN A 149 -19.52 27.48 10.62
C GLN A 149 -19.23 28.72 9.75
N PHE A 150 -19.81 28.75 8.55
CA PHE A 150 -19.68 29.79 7.53
C PHE A 150 -21.06 30.35 7.16
N ALA A 151 -21.13 31.64 6.83
CA ALA A 151 -22.39 32.26 6.39
C ALA A 151 -22.56 32.10 4.87
N THR A 152 -23.78 31.84 4.41
CA THR A 152 -24.10 31.86 2.97
C THR A 152 -24.57 33.26 2.59
N VAL A 153 -24.10 33.78 1.46
CA VAL A 153 -24.54 35.06 0.91
C VAL A 153 -25.78 34.83 0.05
N LYS A 154 -26.81 35.67 0.19
CA LYS A 154 -28.07 35.53 -0.57
C LYS A 154 -27.89 35.76 -2.07
N ALA A 155 -26.91 36.59 -2.43
CA ALA A 155 -26.57 36.87 -3.81
C ALA A 155 -25.84 35.70 -4.46
N LYS A 156 -26.17 35.43 -5.72
CA LYS A 156 -25.55 34.37 -6.52
C LYS A 156 -24.60 34.95 -7.55
N GLY A 157 -23.48 34.27 -7.76
CA GLY A 157 -22.46 34.63 -8.72
C GLY A 157 -21.72 35.92 -8.40
N GLN A 158 -20.75 36.24 -9.24
CA GLN A 158 -19.87 37.40 -9.06
C GLN A 158 -20.63 38.73 -9.14
N ASP A 159 -21.51 38.89 -10.12
CA ASP A 159 -22.22 40.16 -10.35
C ASP A 159 -23.24 40.42 -9.25
N GLY A 160 -23.94 39.38 -8.78
CA GLY A 160 -24.84 39.47 -7.64
C GLY A 160 -24.09 39.82 -6.36
N LEU A 161 -22.92 39.21 -6.12
CA LEU A 161 -22.08 39.55 -4.96
C LEU A 161 -21.58 40.99 -5.06
N ALA A 162 -21.13 41.44 -6.22
CA ALA A 162 -20.69 42.82 -6.44
C ALA A 162 -21.83 43.82 -6.15
N GLN A 163 -23.06 43.50 -6.56
CA GLN A 163 -24.24 44.32 -6.26
C GLN A 163 -24.63 44.29 -4.78
N ALA A 164 -24.54 43.14 -4.12
CA ALA A 164 -24.81 43.04 -2.68
C ALA A 164 -23.76 43.80 -1.87
N LEU A 165 -22.49 43.68 -2.24
CA LEU A 165 -21.40 44.42 -1.62
C LEU A 165 -21.52 45.92 -1.89
N SER A 166 -21.97 46.33 -3.08
CA SER A 166 -22.19 47.75 -3.37
C SER A 166 -23.20 48.38 -2.41
N ILE A 167 -24.26 47.67 -2.01
CA ILE A 167 -25.22 48.14 -0.99
C ILE A 167 -24.54 48.36 0.37
N VAL A 168 -23.66 47.44 0.76
CA VAL A 168 -22.96 47.49 2.06
C VAL A 168 -21.85 48.54 2.09
N VAL A 169 -21.20 48.79 0.95
CA VAL A 169 -20.11 49.77 0.84
C VAL A 169 -20.58 51.17 0.41
N SER A 170 -21.81 51.32 -0.10
CA SER A 170 -22.36 52.63 -0.47
C SER A 170 -22.36 53.69 0.65
N PRO A 171 -22.54 53.34 1.95
CA PRO A 171 -22.49 54.32 3.03
C PRO A 171 -21.08 54.79 3.39
N VAL A 172 -20.03 54.10 2.94
CA VAL A 172 -18.65 54.44 3.25
C VAL A 172 -18.04 55.26 2.11
N GLN A 173 -17.09 56.15 2.42
CA GLN A 173 -16.44 56.97 1.39
C GLN A 173 -15.81 56.05 0.32
N GLN A 174 -15.98 56.36 -0.97
CA GLN A 174 -15.53 55.51 -2.09
C GLN A 174 -14.04 55.12 -2.03
N ASN A 175 -13.23 55.87 -1.28
CA ASN A 175 -11.79 55.63 -1.10
C ASN A 175 -11.43 54.84 0.17
N SER A 176 -12.41 54.25 0.84
CA SER A 176 -12.23 53.54 2.11
C SER A 176 -12.30 52.02 2.00
N TRP A 177 -12.48 51.48 0.79
CA TRP A 177 -12.53 50.04 0.57
C TRP A 177 -11.96 49.65 -0.80
N VAL A 178 -11.43 48.44 -0.90
CA VAL A 178 -10.86 47.88 -2.14
C VAL A 178 -11.08 46.37 -2.18
N SER A 179 -11.02 45.77 -3.36
CA SER A 179 -11.07 44.32 -3.52
C SER A 179 -9.93 43.76 -4.35
N ASP A 180 -9.65 42.47 -4.12
CA ASP A 180 -8.76 41.64 -4.93
C ASP A 180 -9.33 40.22 -5.02
N THR A 181 -8.97 39.49 -6.08
CA THR A 181 -9.53 38.16 -6.35
C THR A 181 -8.44 37.16 -6.70
N ALA A 182 -8.43 36.03 -5.99
CA ALA A 182 -7.62 34.87 -6.34
C ALA A 182 -8.50 33.80 -7.00
N PHE A 183 -7.93 33.05 -7.95
CA PHE A 183 -8.61 31.99 -8.67
C PHE A 183 -8.06 30.63 -8.28
N PHE A 184 -8.89 29.59 -8.34
CA PHE A 184 -8.45 28.20 -8.26
C PHE A 184 -9.43 27.27 -8.96
N ASN A 185 -8.98 26.13 -9.46
CA ASN A 185 -9.85 25.12 -10.06
C ASN A 185 -10.09 23.99 -9.06
N VAL A 186 -11.35 23.62 -8.88
CA VAL A 186 -11.73 22.37 -8.22
C VAL A 186 -11.72 21.27 -9.25
N VAL A 187 -10.94 20.22 -9.00
CA VAL A 187 -10.90 19.02 -9.84
C VAL A 187 -11.37 17.82 -9.03
N ALA A 188 -11.91 16.81 -9.72
CA ALA A 188 -12.28 15.57 -9.06
C ALA A 188 -11.07 15.00 -8.31
N ALA A 189 -11.29 14.51 -7.09
CA ALA A 189 -10.27 13.76 -6.38
C ALA A 189 -9.85 12.57 -7.24
N ALA A 190 -8.53 12.33 -7.34
CA ALA A 190 -8.05 11.12 -8.00
C ALA A 190 -8.68 9.90 -7.29
N PRO A 191 -9.29 8.95 -8.02
CA PRO A 191 -9.86 7.78 -7.38
C PRO A 191 -8.75 7.07 -6.60
N VAL A 192 -9.01 6.74 -5.33
CA VAL A 192 -8.07 5.96 -4.52
C VAL A 192 -8.00 4.58 -5.16
N ARG A 193 -6.93 4.34 -5.92
CA ARG A 193 -6.70 3.05 -6.55
C ARG A 193 -6.26 2.08 -5.46
N THR A 194 -7.02 1.01 -5.27
CA THR A 194 -6.68 -0.04 -4.31
C THR A 194 -6.87 -1.42 -4.93
N GLY A 195 -6.13 -2.39 -4.43
CA GLY A 195 -6.31 -3.81 -4.66
C GLY A 195 -6.35 -4.58 -3.35
N ASN A 196 -6.50 -5.89 -3.49
CA ASN A 196 -6.59 -6.82 -2.37
C ASN A 196 -5.48 -7.88 -2.45
N LEU A 197 -5.08 -8.40 -1.31
CA LEU A 197 -4.15 -9.53 -1.19
C LEU A 197 -4.80 -10.63 -0.35
N PHE A 198 -5.06 -11.78 -0.94
CA PHE A 198 -5.37 -12.99 -0.20
C PHE A 198 -4.09 -13.78 0.05
N VAL A 199 -3.86 -14.20 1.29
CA VAL A 199 -2.73 -15.07 1.65
C VAL A 199 -3.24 -16.35 2.26
N GLY A 200 -3.18 -17.46 1.52
CA GLY A 200 -3.54 -18.79 2.00
C GLY A 200 -2.34 -19.57 2.52
N THR A 201 -2.53 -20.41 3.55
CA THR A 201 -1.50 -21.34 4.02
C THR A 201 -2.07 -22.56 4.74
N ASN A 202 -1.33 -23.67 4.68
CA ASN A 202 -1.62 -24.93 5.34
C ASN A 202 -1.37 -24.92 6.87
N VAL A 203 -0.65 -23.91 7.40
CA VAL A 203 -0.31 -23.84 8.84
C VAL A 203 -1.17 -22.80 9.56
N THR A 204 -2.00 -23.25 10.51
CA THR A 204 -2.80 -22.37 11.37
C THR A 204 -1.91 -21.50 12.26
N GLY A 205 -2.36 -20.28 12.56
CA GLY A 205 -1.59 -19.33 13.39
C GLY A 205 -0.48 -18.61 12.62
N SER A 206 -0.38 -18.81 11.30
CA SER A 206 0.57 -18.07 10.48
C SER A 206 0.24 -16.58 10.42
N THR A 207 1.27 -15.74 10.42
CA THR A 207 1.17 -14.28 10.38
C THR A 207 1.70 -13.74 9.06
N VAL A 208 1.02 -12.75 8.48
CA VAL A 208 1.35 -12.10 7.21
C VAL A 208 1.95 -10.71 7.48
N ILE A 209 3.09 -10.44 6.86
CA ILE A 209 3.81 -9.18 6.93
C ILE A 209 4.00 -8.66 5.50
N LEU A 210 3.55 -7.44 5.21
CA LEU A 210 3.68 -6.79 3.90
C LEU A 210 4.51 -5.52 4.04
N ASN A 211 5.60 -5.39 3.27
CA ASN A 211 6.51 -4.24 3.35
C ASN A 211 7.02 -3.95 4.77
N GLY A 212 7.28 -5.00 5.55
CA GLY A 212 7.71 -4.90 6.95
C GLY A 212 6.60 -4.61 7.96
N ARG A 213 5.37 -4.30 7.52
CA ARG A 213 4.20 -4.10 8.40
C ARG A 213 3.42 -5.40 8.58
N THR A 214 3.22 -5.82 9.82
CA THR A 214 2.34 -6.95 10.13
C THR A 214 0.89 -6.60 9.80
N LEU A 215 0.26 -7.38 8.92
CA LEU A 215 -1.13 -7.19 8.54
C LEU A 215 -2.09 -8.00 9.42
N GLY A 216 -1.68 -9.19 9.88
CA GLY A 216 -2.52 -10.08 10.69
C GLY A 216 -2.26 -11.56 10.38
N VAL A 217 -3.30 -12.39 10.54
CA VAL A 217 -3.25 -13.84 10.32
C VAL A 217 -3.37 -14.23 8.84
N ALA A 218 -2.85 -15.40 8.46
CA ALA A 218 -3.08 -15.95 7.12
C ALA A 218 -4.51 -16.50 6.95
N ASN A 219 -4.84 -17.00 5.75
CA ASN A 219 -6.16 -17.44 5.30
C ASN A 219 -7.22 -16.32 5.35
N THR A 220 -6.81 -15.09 5.01
CA THR A 220 -7.67 -13.91 4.95
C THR A 220 -7.33 -13.03 3.76
N THR A 221 -8.26 -12.15 3.39
CA THR A 221 -8.11 -11.14 2.35
C THR A 221 -7.89 -9.77 2.98
N TYR A 222 -6.76 -9.14 2.64
CA TYR A 222 -6.43 -7.78 3.01
C TYR A 222 -6.86 -6.82 1.90
N THR A 223 -7.63 -5.79 2.22
CA THR A 223 -8.20 -4.84 1.26
C THR A 223 -7.59 -3.45 1.41
N GLY A 224 -7.81 -2.57 0.42
CA GLY A 224 -7.38 -1.18 0.50
C GLY A 224 -5.88 -0.97 0.32
N ILE A 225 -5.17 -1.91 -0.31
CA ILE A 225 -3.73 -1.84 -0.54
C ILE A 225 -3.49 -1.08 -1.84
N ALA A 226 -2.62 -0.06 -1.84
CA ALA A 226 -2.27 0.62 -3.07
C ALA A 226 -1.68 -0.37 -4.12
N PRO A 227 -1.95 -0.20 -5.42
CA PRO A 227 -1.32 -1.01 -6.46
C PRO A 227 0.21 -0.86 -6.45
N GLY A 228 0.93 -1.96 -6.60
CA GLY A 228 2.38 -1.96 -6.52
C GLY A 228 2.97 -3.34 -6.30
N SER A 229 4.30 -3.42 -6.29
CA SER A 229 5.04 -4.64 -5.94
C SER A 229 5.54 -4.54 -4.51
N TYR A 230 5.19 -5.51 -3.67
CA TYR A 230 5.48 -5.50 -2.24
C TYR A 230 6.21 -6.77 -1.83
N PRO A 231 7.30 -6.68 -1.04
CA PRO A 231 7.83 -7.85 -0.37
C PRO A 231 6.83 -8.30 0.69
N VAL A 232 6.51 -9.60 0.67
CA VAL A 232 5.62 -10.25 1.62
C VAL A 232 6.38 -11.36 2.32
N ARG A 233 6.18 -11.44 3.64
CA ARG A 233 6.72 -12.49 4.50
C ARG A 233 5.58 -13.17 5.24
N VAL A 234 5.52 -14.48 5.15
CA VAL A 234 4.58 -15.31 5.91
C VAL A 234 5.38 -16.08 6.96
N LYS A 235 5.03 -15.90 8.23
CA LYS A 235 5.64 -16.58 9.37
C LYS A 235 4.71 -17.66 9.88
N ALA A 236 5.17 -18.91 9.92
CA ALA A 236 4.41 -20.03 10.42
C ALA A 236 5.12 -20.65 11.64
N PRO A 237 4.41 -20.97 12.75
CA PRO A 237 5.03 -21.56 13.93
C PRO A 237 5.75 -22.88 13.62
N GLY A 238 7.04 -22.98 13.96
CA GLY A 238 7.85 -24.17 13.70
C GLY A 238 8.43 -24.27 12.29
N PHE A 239 8.23 -23.26 11.44
CA PHE A 239 8.75 -23.22 10.07
C PHE A 239 9.65 -22.01 9.85
N ALA A 240 10.55 -22.11 8.87
CA ALA A 240 11.30 -20.98 8.38
C ALA A 240 10.36 -20.00 7.66
N ASP A 241 10.60 -18.70 7.80
CA ASP A 241 9.79 -17.66 7.15
C ASP A 241 9.77 -17.82 5.62
N TYR A 242 8.59 -17.83 5.02
CA TYR A 242 8.45 -17.74 3.56
C TYR A 242 8.49 -16.27 3.16
N THR A 243 9.37 -15.90 2.22
CA THR A 243 9.48 -14.53 1.72
C THR A 243 9.41 -14.52 0.20
N THR A 244 8.57 -13.65 -0.36
CA THR A 244 8.46 -13.42 -1.81
C THR A 244 8.06 -11.97 -2.09
N THR A 245 7.87 -11.63 -3.36
CA THR A 245 7.28 -10.35 -3.79
C THR A 245 5.95 -10.62 -4.46
N VAL A 246 4.91 -9.89 -4.06
CA VAL A 246 3.58 -9.94 -4.70
C VAL A 246 3.29 -8.63 -5.42
N ARG A 247 2.63 -8.72 -6.57
CA ARG A 247 2.13 -7.56 -7.31
C ARG A 247 0.65 -7.39 -7.03
N ILE A 248 0.28 -6.27 -6.43
CA ILE A 248 -1.10 -5.87 -6.17
C ILE A 248 -1.60 -5.09 -7.38
N LEU A 249 -2.72 -5.54 -7.94
CA LEU A 249 -3.40 -4.92 -9.07
C LEU A 249 -4.55 -4.05 -8.59
N GLU A 250 -4.82 -2.96 -9.31
CA GLU A 250 -6.00 -2.12 -9.06
C GLU A 250 -7.29 -2.94 -9.25
N ASN A 251 -8.22 -2.78 -8.30
CA ASN A 251 -9.54 -3.42 -8.27
C ASN A 251 -9.51 -4.96 -8.41
N GLY A 252 -8.38 -5.59 -8.10
CA GLY A 252 -8.18 -7.04 -8.20
C GLY A 252 -7.72 -7.65 -6.87
N THR A 253 -7.89 -8.97 -6.74
CA THR A 253 -7.34 -9.75 -5.63
C THR A 253 -6.14 -10.56 -6.11
N THR A 254 -4.96 -10.26 -5.58
CA THR A 254 -3.77 -11.08 -5.76
C THR A 254 -3.81 -12.23 -4.76
N ASN A 255 -3.69 -13.47 -5.24
CA ASN A 255 -3.67 -14.66 -4.39
C ASN A 255 -2.24 -15.17 -4.20
N LEU A 256 -1.81 -15.29 -2.95
CA LEU A 256 -0.57 -15.94 -2.57
C LEU A 256 -0.89 -17.16 -1.70
N ASN A 257 -0.62 -18.36 -2.21
CA ASN A 257 -0.77 -19.58 -1.44
C ASN A 257 0.62 -20.09 -1.02
N VAL A 258 0.82 -20.28 0.28
CA VAL A 258 2.07 -20.73 0.87
C VAL A 258 1.87 -22.09 1.53
N ASP A 259 2.49 -23.12 0.96
CA ASP A 259 2.54 -24.45 1.54
C ASP A 259 3.86 -24.62 2.30
N PHE A 260 3.80 -24.60 3.63
CA PHE A 260 4.94 -24.92 4.48
C PHE A 260 5.07 -26.43 4.58
N ALA A 261 6.06 -26.98 3.88
CA ALA A 261 6.43 -28.36 4.03
C ALA A 261 6.95 -28.61 5.45
N VAL A 262 6.34 -29.57 6.16
CA VAL A 262 6.93 -30.14 7.38
C VAL A 262 8.28 -30.70 6.97
N ARG A 263 9.36 -30.12 7.52
CA ARG A 263 10.63 -30.85 7.54
C ARG A 263 10.35 -32.11 8.32
N ALA A 264 10.32 -33.25 7.62
CA ALA A 264 10.56 -34.52 8.28
C ALA A 264 11.87 -34.34 9.02
N THR A 265 11.82 -34.19 10.34
CA THR A 265 12.99 -34.45 11.16
C THR A 265 13.36 -35.88 10.79
N ALA A 266 14.53 -36.06 10.16
CA ALA A 266 15.13 -37.38 10.14
C ALA A 266 14.98 -37.91 11.57
N PRO A 267 14.33 -39.07 11.79
CA PRO A 267 14.12 -39.56 13.13
C PRO A 267 15.48 -39.48 13.84
N ALA A 268 15.50 -38.89 15.04
CA ALA A 268 16.68 -38.94 15.90
C ALA A 268 17.19 -40.38 15.88
N PRO A 269 18.51 -40.66 15.81
CA PRO A 269 19.00 -42.03 15.84
C PRO A 269 18.48 -42.67 17.13
N VAL A 270 17.37 -43.38 17.00
CA VAL A 270 16.83 -44.24 18.03
C VAL A 270 17.92 -45.27 18.15
N ARG A 271 18.62 -45.31 19.30
CA ARG A 271 19.42 -46.48 19.66
C ARG A 271 18.53 -47.68 19.34
N PRO A 272 18.89 -48.57 18.40
CA PRO A 272 17.97 -49.58 17.94
C PRO A 272 17.49 -50.37 19.15
N ALA A 273 16.18 -50.31 19.43
CA ALA A 273 15.54 -51.39 20.14
C ALA A 273 15.88 -52.67 19.35
N PRO A 274 16.24 -53.79 19.99
CA PRO A 274 16.60 -55.00 19.27
C PRO A 274 15.48 -55.34 18.30
N VAL A 275 15.79 -55.20 17.00
CA VAL A 275 14.94 -55.68 15.93
C VAL A 275 14.95 -57.20 16.01
N THR A 276 13.93 -57.76 16.63
CA THR A 276 13.56 -59.14 16.34
C THR A 276 13.04 -59.13 14.91
N ASN A 277 13.90 -59.53 13.96
CA ASN A 277 13.53 -59.78 12.58
C ASN A 277 12.41 -60.83 12.56
N ALA A 278 11.15 -60.37 12.51
CA ALA A 278 9.95 -61.21 12.54
C ALA A 278 9.73 -62.02 11.23
N ASN A 279 10.77 -62.16 10.40
CA ASN A 279 10.70 -62.82 9.09
C ASN A 279 11.88 -63.78 8.85
N ASN A 280 12.70 -64.10 9.86
CA ASN A 280 13.71 -65.14 9.71
C ASN A 280 13.31 -66.37 10.51
N TYR A 281 13.58 -67.54 9.93
CA TYR A 281 13.28 -68.85 10.49
C TYR A 281 14.56 -69.62 10.76
N SER A 282 14.55 -70.36 11.86
CA SER A 282 15.58 -71.33 12.21
C SER A 282 15.41 -72.58 11.36
N VAL A 283 16.32 -72.79 10.41
CA VAL A 283 16.36 -73.98 9.55
C VAL A 283 17.54 -74.86 9.97
N VAL A 284 17.26 -76.06 10.44
CA VAL A 284 18.29 -77.04 10.81
C VAL A 284 18.59 -77.93 9.62
N ILE A 285 19.82 -77.92 9.13
CA ILE A 285 20.28 -78.85 8.12
C ILE A 285 20.99 -80.01 8.81
N ARG A 286 20.49 -81.24 8.63
CA ARG A 286 21.13 -82.46 9.12
C ARG A 286 21.83 -83.19 7.98
N SER A 287 23.04 -83.68 8.24
CA SER A 287 23.81 -84.50 7.31
C SER A 287 24.77 -85.40 8.08
N SER A 288 24.98 -86.62 7.57
CA SER A 288 25.96 -87.56 8.11
C SER A 288 27.41 -87.19 7.76
N VAL A 289 27.62 -86.22 6.87
CA VAL A 289 28.95 -85.80 6.41
C VAL A 289 29.46 -84.64 7.27
N ALA A 290 30.29 -84.95 8.26
CA ALA A 290 30.95 -83.95 9.09
C ALA A 290 31.90 -83.07 8.25
N GLY A 291 31.90 -81.77 8.49
CA GLY A 291 32.71 -80.79 7.77
C GLY A 291 32.17 -80.40 6.38
N ALA A 292 31.00 -80.90 5.96
CA ALA A 292 30.36 -80.45 4.73
C ALA A 292 30.02 -78.96 4.80
N ARG A 293 30.49 -78.16 3.84
CA ARG A 293 30.21 -76.73 3.76
C ARG A 293 28.84 -76.50 3.16
N VAL A 294 28.06 -75.64 3.79
CA VAL A 294 26.70 -75.29 3.40
C VAL A 294 26.66 -73.83 2.98
N PHE A 295 26.02 -73.56 1.85
CA PHE A 295 25.81 -72.23 1.30
C PHE A 295 24.32 -71.95 1.20
N VAL A 296 23.93 -70.70 1.45
CA VAL A 296 22.58 -70.17 1.25
C VAL A 296 22.68 -69.01 0.26
N ASP A 297 22.00 -69.10 -0.88
CA ASP A 297 22.03 -68.11 -1.97
C ASP A 297 23.46 -67.69 -2.39
N GLY A 298 24.36 -68.69 -2.47
CA GLY A 298 25.76 -68.49 -2.84
C GLY A 298 26.68 -68.00 -1.72
N VAL A 299 26.18 -67.72 -0.51
CA VAL A 299 26.98 -67.30 0.65
C VAL A 299 27.25 -68.49 1.58
N GLU A 300 28.50 -68.73 1.97
CA GLU A 300 28.85 -69.80 2.91
C GLU A 300 28.24 -69.52 4.28
N ALA A 301 27.32 -70.38 4.71
CA ALA A 301 26.63 -70.28 5.99
C ALA A 301 27.36 -71.03 7.11
N GLY A 302 28.24 -71.96 6.76
CA GLY A 302 29.12 -72.68 7.68
C GLY A 302 29.30 -74.15 7.31
N ALA A 303 29.92 -74.92 8.20
CA ALA A 303 30.14 -76.36 8.01
C ALA A 303 29.29 -77.20 8.97
N VAL A 304 28.86 -78.39 8.52
CA VAL A 304 28.14 -79.36 9.35
C VAL A 304 29.03 -79.86 10.48
N GLN A 305 28.58 -79.69 11.72
CA GLN A 305 29.26 -80.17 12.92
C GLN A 305 28.29 -81.00 13.76
N ASN A 306 28.75 -82.10 14.36
CA ASN A 306 27.91 -82.96 15.21
C ASN A 306 26.58 -83.40 14.52
N GLY A 307 26.63 -83.67 13.21
CA GLY A 307 25.48 -84.17 12.44
C GLY A 307 24.51 -83.10 11.92
N GLY A 308 24.77 -81.81 12.13
CA GLY A 308 23.96 -80.75 11.52
C GLY A 308 24.54 -79.34 11.62
N ILE A 309 23.76 -78.37 11.14
CA ILE A 309 24.01 -76.93 11.27
C ILE A 309 22.66 -76.20 11.37
N THR A 310 22.55 -75.23 12.26
CA THR A 310 21.35 -74.39 12.39
C THR A 310 21.58 -73.05 11.71
N LEU A 311 20.71 -72.70 10.78
CA LEU A 311 20.76 -71.48 9.98
C LEU A 311 19.62 -70.54 10.34
N ASN A 312 19.87 -69.24 10.28
CA ASN A 312 18.83 -68.22 10.39
C ASN A 312 18.54 -67.65 9.00
N VAL A 313 17.48 -68.15 8.35
CA VAL A 313 17.19 -67.89 6.94
C VAL A 313 15.94 -67.03 6.83
N GLY A 314 15.92 -66.04 5.94
CA GLY A 314 14.73 -65.22 5.71
C GLY A 314 13.54 -66.04 5.22
N ARG A 315 12.33 -65.48 5.29
CA ARG A 315 11.16 -66.04 4.63
C ARG A 315 11.32 -65.91 3.11
N GLY A 316 11.00 -66.96 2.37
CA GLY A 316 11.03 -66.96 0.91
C GLY A 316 11.85 -68.10 0.33
N SER A 317 12.05 -68.05 -0.99
CA SER A 317 12.78 -69.06 -1.74
C SER A 317 14.28 -68.87 -1.58
N HIS A 318 14.96 -69.89 -1.06
CA HIS A 318 16.40 -69.90 -0.81
C HIS A 318 17.06 -71.11 -1.46
N GLU A 319 18.19 -70.90 -2.13
CA GLU A 319 19.01 -71.97 -2.67
C GLU A 319 19.94 -72.51 -1.57
N ILE A 320 19.90 -73.82 -1.34
CA ILE A 320 20.76 -74.51 -0.39
C ILE A 320 21.73 -75.40 -1.16
N VAL A 321 23.02 -75.14 -0.99
CA VAL A 321 24.10 -75.94 -1.58
C VAL A 321 24.93 -76.58 -0.48
N MET A 322 25.23 -77.87 -0.59
CA MET A 322 26.14 -78.58 0.31
C MET A 322 27.28 -79.23 -0.48
N ILE A 323 28.51 -78.93 -0.07
CA ILE A 323 29.75 -79.39 -0.71
C ILE A 323 30.64 -80.07 0.33
N ALA A 324 31.08 -81.29 0.03
CA ALA A 324 32.05 -82.02 0.84
C ALA A 324 33.03 -82.81 -0.05
N PRO A 325 34.33 -82.92 0.32
CA PRO A 325 35.29 -83.71 -0.43
C PRO A 325 34.85 -85.19 -0.56
N GLY A 326 34.89 -85.73 -1.78
CA GLY A 326 34.51 -87.11 -2.07
C GLY A 326 33.00 -87.38 -2.10
N TYR A 327 32.17 -86.34 -2.09
CA TYR A 327 30.72 -86.42 -2.27
C TYR A 327 30.28 -85.52 -3.43
N ARG A 328 29.17 -85.88 -4.07
CA ARG A 328 28.52 -85.03 -5.07
C ARG A 328 27.91 -83.81 -4.40
N THR A 329 28.02 -82.65 -5.05
CA THR A 329 27.37 -81.42 -4.60
C THR A 329 25.86 -81.63 -4.56
N PHE A 330 25.26 -81.34 -3.41
CA PHE A 330 23.81 -81.23 -3.28
C PHE A 330 23.42 -79.77 -3.55
N LEU A 331 22.39 -79.57 -4.38
CA LEU A 331 21.81 -78.25 -4.67
C LEU A 331 20.30 -78.41 -4.76
N ASN A 332 19.56 -77.62 -3.99
CA ASN A 332 18.11 -77.56 -4.09
C ASN A 332 17.57 -76.23 -3.56
N THR A 333 16.41 -75.82 -4.05
CA THR A 333 15.74 -74.59 -3.62
C THR A 333 14.60 -74.92 -2.66
N TYR A 334 14.54 -74.21 -1.53
CA TYR A 334 13.52 -74.38 -0.51
C TYR A 334 12.77 -73.07 -0.27
N ASN A 335 11.44 -73.14 -0.24
CA ASN A 335 10.64 -72.00 0.19
C ASN A 335 10.46 -72.04 1.72
N ILE A 336 11.13 -71.13 2.41
CA ILE A 336 11.13 -71.04 3.86
C ILE A 336 9.96 -70.18 4.31
N THR A 337 8.97 -70.80 4.95
CA THR A 337 7.78 -70.13 5.48
C THR A 337 7.61 -70.29 6.98
N GLN A 338 8.42 -71.15 7.62
CA GLN A 338 8.45 -71.41 9.06
C GLN A 338 9.78 -72.05 9.49
N ASN A 339 10.02 -72.17 10.80
CA ASN A 339 11.13 -72.98 11.33
C ASN A 339 11.01 -74.42 10.85
N GLY A 340 12.13 -75.07 10.54
CA GLY A 340 12.09 -76.40 9.94
C GLY A 340 13.42 -77.12 9.95
N GLN A 341 13.39 -78.38 9.50
CA GLN A 341 14.57 -79.20 9.34
C GLN A 341 14.64 -79.75 7.92
N ILE A 342 15.83 -79.70 7.34
CA ILE A 342 16.15 -80.31 6.04
C ILE A 342 17.19 -81.39 6.31
N THR A 343 16.92 -82.63 5.93
CA THR A 343 17.91 -83.71 6.00
C THR A 343 18.49 -83.93 4.62
N ILE A 344 19.81 -83.79 4.50
CA ILE A 344 20.56 -84.01 3.28
C ILE A 344 21.45 -85.22 3.50
N ASN A 345 21.34 -86.23 2.63
CA ASN A 345 22.20 -87.41 2.61
C ASN A 345 23.01 -87.41 1.31
N PRO A 346 24.18 -86.74 1.28
CA PRO A 346 24.98 -86.65 0.06
C PRO A 346 25.43 -88.04 -0.41
N THR A 347 25.39 -88.26 -1.72
CA THR A 347 25.91 -89.49 -2.36
C THR A 347 27.36 -89.29 -2.79
N ARG A 348 28.15 -90.37 -2.82
CA ARG A 348 29.52 -90.37 -3.32
C ARG A 348 29.58 -90.45 -4.84
#